data_AF-A0A2V3JPC7-F1
#
_entry.id   AF-A0A2V3JPC7-F1
#
_cell.length_a   1.000
_cell.length_b   1.000
_cell.length_c   1.000
_cell.angle_alpha   90.00
_cell.angle_beta   90.00
_cell.angle_gamma   90.00
#
_symmetry.space_group_name_H-M   'P 1'
#
loop_
_entity.id
_entity.type
_entity.pdbx_description
1 polymer ?
#
loop_
_entity_poly.entity_id
_entity_poly.type
_entity_poly.pdbx_seq_one_letter_code
_entity_poly.pdbx_strand_id
1 'polypeptide(L)'
;MMYSKMRWVVTSLVFSLVLAVLSAGCIHENPMHPESHIESGSEGGTGCQDANLEKSQSEVLLLLKTITESLNGAITSFNDREYDGCRAECEQLKQENLKYAASIESFERLVTNASRSGSDETYYDAQLPILHAIHHSVNESASDLYQASEYASQGDDGHAMYHSRRAAAYVDAVYANIKRFNENAGVSNSGSGSFASPVPDPPDPEDAPALKADLSDIPDPYYIPKSRFQNTHDEVKRLLGKGFITPYQCSIFDCSEMAAYIEWKLECHNVTAYIATRDDWQDGYGHAWVIVSLRGGKYLAIEPTVSVNEGNLGAEMITYEPEYFVYDQLFEDIYGASEFFGVGEWDWWNKLELK
;
A
#
# COMPACT_ATOMS: atom_id res chain seq x y z
N MET A 1 30.14 -27.50 7.90
CA MET A 1 30.72 -26.39 8.68
C MET A 1 30.94 -25.18 7.77
N MET A 2 29.86 -24.48 7.38
CA MET A 2 29.90 -23.24 6.57
C MET A 2 28.88 -22.19 7.07
N TYR A 3 28.57 -22.15 8.37
CA TYR A 3 27.62 -21.20 8.99
C TYR A 3 28.34 -20.08 9.77
N SER A 4 29.14 -19.23 9.12
CA SER A 4 29.92 -18.23 9.89
C SER A 4 30.14 -16.84 9.26
N LYS A 5 29.48 -16.43 8.17
CA LYS A 5 29.80 -15.13 7.53
C LYS A 5 28.63 -14.27 7.07
N MET A 6 27.46 -14.36 7.70
CA MET A 6 26.45 -13.31 7.63
C MET A 6 26.28 -12.68 9.01
N ARG A 7 27.21 -11.77 9.36
CA ARG A 7 26.94 -10.72 10.35
C ARG A 7 26.45 -9.52 9.54
N TRP A 8 25.13 -9.36 9.43
CA TRP A 8 24.52 -8.25 8.71
C TRP A 8 24.64 -6.96 9.54
N VAL A 9 25.03 -5.91 8.84
CA VAL A 9 25.19 -4.54 9.34
C VAL A 9 23.84 -3.83 9.20
N VAL A 10 22.95 -4.04 10.16
CA VAL A 10 21.83 -3.10 10.43
C VAL A 10 22.02 -2.52 11.84
N THR A 11 23.27 -2.24 12.19
CA THR A 11 23.64 -1.71 13.50
C THR A 11 24.26 -0.34 13.30
N SER A 12 23.44 0.74 13.29
CA SER A 12 23.88 1.99 13.94
C SER A 12 22.87 3.15 14.08
N LEU A 13 21.66 3.16 13.51
CA LEU A 13 20.87 4.42 13.45
C LEU A 13 19.63 4.52 14.36
N VAL A 14 19.28 3.45 15.08
CA VAL A 14 17.99 3.35 15.79
C VAL A 14 17.88 4.22 17.05
N PHE A 15 18.99 4.49 17.76
CA PHE A 15 18.91 5.10 19.11
C PHE A 15 18.85 6.63 19.14
N SER A 16 19.19 7.34 18.07
CA SER A 16 19.32 8.80 18.10
C SER A 16 18.05 9.57 17.73
N LEU A 17 17.06 8.94 17.07
CA LEU A 17 15.94 9.65 16.46
C LEU A 17 14.66 9.71 17.31
N VAL A 18 14.43 8.75 18.22
CA VAL A 18 13.28 8.78 19.16
C VAL A 18 13.31 10.05 20.02
N LEU A 19 14.51 10.55 20.35
CA LEU A 19 14.68 11.83 21.05
C LEU A 19 14.32 13.05 20.17
N ALA A 20 14.49 12.96 18.85
CA ALA A 20 14.22 14.06 17.92
C ALA A 20 12.71 14.28 17.71
N VAL A 21 11.95 13.19 17.56
CA VAL A 21 10.47 13.24 17.48
C VAL A 21 9.87 13.82 18.76
N LEU A 22 10.46 13.50 19.92
CA LEU A 22 10.00 14.01 21.22
C LEU A 22 10.42 15.47 21.51
N SER A 23 11.51 15.95 20.91
CA SER A 23 12.01 17.32 21.15
C SER A 23 11.42 18.36 20.19
N ALA A 24 10.96 17.95 19.00
CA ALA A 24 10.26 18.84 18.07
C ALA A 24 8.79 19.11 18.46
N GLY A 25 8.20 18.29 19.33
CA GLY A 25 6.84 18.45 19.86
C GLY A 25 6.70 19.47 21.00
N CYS A 26 7.77 20.13 21.43
CA CYS A 26 7.65 21.31 22.28
C CYS A 26 7.22 22.51 21.44
N ILE A 27 5.95 22.52 21.01
CA ILE A 27 5.25 23.77 20.74
C ILE A 27 5.42 24.57 22.02
N HIS A 28 6.17 25.67 21.93
CA HIS A 28 6.40 26.56 23.05
C HIS A 28 5.02 26.95 23.59
N GLU A 29 4.70 26.59 24.84
CA GLU A 29 3.62 27.28 25.55
C GLU A 29 3.94 28.76 25.43
N ASN A 30 3.16 29.46 24.61
CA ASN A 30 3.38 30.85 24.28
C ASN A 30 3.51 31.58 25.62
N PRO A 31 4.68 32.17 25.96
CA PRO A 31 4.89 32.70 27.30
C PRO A 31 3.80 33.76 27.51
N MET A 32 2.90 33.48 28.45
CA MET A 32 1.73 34.31 28.77
C MET A 32 2.14 35.78 28.69
N HIS A 33 1.72 36.44 27.63
CA HIS A 33 1.88 37.88 27.51
C HIS A 33 1.02 38.49 28.63
N PRO A 34 1.60 39.29 29.54
CA PRO A 34 0.82 39.89 30.62
C PRO A 34 -0.28 40.75 30.02
N GLU A 35 -1.50 40.46 30.45
CA GLU A 35 -2.78 41.02 30.04
C GLU A 35 -2.71 42.55 29.82
N SER A 36 -2.60 42.98 28.57
CA SER A 36 -3.03 44.31 28.19
C SER A 36 -4.52 44.24 27.86
N HIS A 37 -5.35 44.58 28.84
CA HIS A 37 -6.78 44.77 28.70
C HIS A 37 -7.08 45.79 27.58
N ILE A 38 -7.40 45.29 26.39
CA ILE A 38 -8.17 46.03 25.39
C ILE A 38 -9.38 45.14 25.07
N GLU A 39 -10.48 45.41 25.76
CA GLU A 39 -11.81 44.92 25.38
C GLU A 39 -12.17 45.52 24.01
N SER A 40 -11.98 44.77 22.93
CA SER A 40 -12.70 45.01 21.68
C SER A 40 -13.48 43.76 21.32
N GLY A 41 -14.79 43.83 21.50
CA GLY A 41 -15.73 42.76 21.19
C GLY A 41 -15.69 42.40 19.71
N SER A 42 -15.21 41.20 19.43
CA SER A 42 -15.44 40.45 18.20
C SER A 42 -15.45 38.96 18.57
N GLU A 43 -16.51 38.53 19.25
CA GLU A 43 -16.83 37.12 19.43
C GLU A 43 -17.17 36.53 18.05
N GLY A 44 -16.23 35.78 17.46
CA GLY A 44 -16.37 35.28 16.10
C GLY A 44 -15.48 34.09 15.76
N GLY A 45 -15.59 33.00 16.52
CA GLY A 45 -15.50 31.63 15.99
C GLY A 45 -14.16 30.99 15.61
N THR A 46 -13.03 31.70 15.54
CA THR A 46 -11.77 31.13 15.02
C THR A 46 -11.01 30.23 16.02
N GLY A 47 -11.02 30.53 17.32
CA GLY A 47 -10.16 29.82 18.29
C GLY A 47 -10.50 28.34 18.55
N CYS A 48 -11.64 27.83 18.11
CA CYS A 48 -12.02 26.41 18.32
C CYS A 48 -11.43 25.48 17.24
N GLN A 49 -11.14 25.99 16.05
CA GLN A 49 -10.64 25.17 14.94
C GLN A 49 -9.16 24.79 15.13
N ASP A 50 -8.34 25.72 15.64
CA ASP A 50 -6.90 25.50 15.83
C ASP A 50 -6.60 24.44 16.91
N ALA A 51 -7.34 24.45 18.02
CA ALA A 51 -7.17 23.47 19.10
C ALA A 51 -7.47 22.02 18.65
N ASN A 52 -8.39 21.83 17.69
CA ASN A 52 -8.68 20.51 17.15
C ASN A 52 -7.55 20.00 16.24
N LEU A 53 -6.89 20.92 15.54
CA LEU A 53 -5.81 20.61 14.62
C LEU A 53 -4.52 20.20 15.35
N GLU A 54 -4.13 20.94 16.40
CA GLU A 54 -3.00 20.58 17.25
C GLU A 54 -3.20 19.21 17.92
N LYS A 55 -4.42 18.94 18.38
CA LYS A 55 -4.77 17.65 18.97
C LYS A 55 -4.65 16.53 17.93
N SER A 56 -5.21 16.71 16.73
CA SER A 56 -5.14 15.72 15.67
C SER A 56 -3.70 15.48 15.20
N GLN A 57 -2.87 16.53 15.11
CA GLN A 57 -1.45 16.39 14.80
C GLN A 57 -0.71 15.60 15.89
N SER A 58 -1.05 15.84 17.17
CA SER A 58 -0.47 15.10 18.30
C SER A 58 -0.84 13.60 18.28
N GLU A 59 -2.07 13.27 17.87
CA GLU A 59 -2.52 11.88 17.69
C GLU A 59 -1.73 11.18 16.58
N VAL A 60 -1.54 11.84 15.43
CA VAL A 60 -0.73 11.33 14.31
C VAL A 60 0.71 11.06 14.77
N LEU A 61 1.33 11.99 15.52
CA LEU A 61 2.69 11.84 16.03
C LEU A 61 2.84 10.71 17.06
N LEU A 62 1.82 10.51 17.91
CA LEU A 62 1.80 9.40 18.87
C LEU A 62 1.77 8.05 18.15
N LEU A 63 0.95 7.91 17.10
CA LEU A 63 0.88 6.69 16.29
C LEU A 63 2.20 6.43 15.54
N LEU A 64 2.80 7.48 14.98
CA LEU A 64 4.10 7.39 14.31
C LEU A 64 5.20 6.89 15.24
N LYS A 65 5.16 7.29 16.52
CA LYS A 65 6.07 6.76 17.54
C LYS A 65 5.87 5.26 17.73
N THR A 66 4.63 4.81 17.91
CA THR A 66 4.31 3.38 18.07
C THR A 66 4.79 2.57 16.86
N ILE A 67 4.53 3.05 15.64
CA ILE A 67 5.01 2.44 14.39
C ILE A 67 6.53 2.30 14.38
N THR A 68 7.25 3.36 14.78
CA THR A 68 8.71 3.34 14.82
C THR A 68 9.23 2.31 15.83
N GLU A 69 8.57 2.16 16.99
CA GLU A 69 8.91 1.16 17.99
C GLU A 69 8.68 -0.26 17.46
N SER A 70 7.53 -0.53 16.82
CA SER A 70 7.20 -1.83 16.24
C SER A 70 8.08 -2.20 15.05
N LEU A 71 8.42 -1.25 14.19
CA LEU A 71 9.37 -1.45 13.08
C LEU A 71 10.75 -1.83 13.60
N ASN A 72 11.22 -1.18 14.66
CA ASN A 72 12.48 -1.54 15.32
C ASN A 72 12.44 -2.92 15.97
N GLY A 73 11.29 -3.32 16.52
CA GLY A 73 11.01 -4.69 16.96
C GLY A 73 11.27 -5.67 15.82
N ALA A 74 10.51 -5.52 14.72
CA ALA A 74 10.57 -6.41 13.56
C ALA A 74 12.00 -6.57 13.02
N ILE A 75 12.74 -5.47 12.90
CA ILE A 75 14.15 -5.46 12.48
C ILE A 75 15.03 -6.24 13.48
N THR A 76 14.79 -6.07 14.79
CA THR A 76 15.54 -6.77 15.84
C THR A 76 15.31 -8.27 15.75
N SER A 77 14.06 -8.74 15.71
CA SER A 77 13.75 -10.16 15.57
C SER A 77 14.29 -10.76 14.28
N PHE A 78 14.26 -10.03 13.16
CA PHE A 78 14.89 -10.49 11.91
C PHE A 78 16.39 -10.72 12.09
N ASN A 79 17.10 -9.74 12.68
CA ASN A 79 18.54 -9.80 12.91
C ASN A 79 18.94 -10.92 13.88
N ASP A 80 18.09 -11.18 14.88
CA ASP A 80 18.28 -12.27 15.85
C ASP A 80 17.88 -13.64 15.29
N ARG A 81 17.41 -13.70 14.03
CA ARG A 81 16.95 -14.90 13.32
C ARG A 81 15.72 -15.54 13.97
N GLU A 82 14.93 -14.74 14.68
CA GLU A 82 13.64 -15.11 15.23
C GLU A 82 12.56 -14.86 14.17
N TYR A 83 12.62 -15.56 13.03
CA TYR A 83 11.77 -15.28 11.86
C TYR A 83 10.27 -15.34 12.16
N ASP A 84 9.83 -16.28 13.01
CA ASP A 84 8.45 -16.34 13.48
C ASP A 84 8.06 -15.09 14.29
N GLY A 85 8.98 -14.59 15.12
CA GLY A 85 8.84 -13.34 15.89
C GLY A 85 8.77 -12.12 14.98
N CYS A 86 9.69 -12.03 14.01
CA CYS A 86 9.72 -10.95 13.02
C CYS A 86 8.40 -10.87 12.24
N ARG A 87 7.85 -12.00 11.77
CA ARG A 87 6.56 -12.01 11.08
C ARG A 87 5.41 -11.57 11.96
N ALA A 88 5.38 -12.01 13.22
CA ALA A 88 4.36 -11.57 14.17
C ALA A 88 4.42 -10.05 14.42
N GLU A 89 5.62 -9.49 14.54
CA GLU A 89 5.84 -8.05 14.66
C GLU A 89 5.48 -7.28 13.39
N CYS A 90 5.77 -7.82 12.20
CA CYS A 90 5.35 -7.23 10.92
C CYS A 90 3.81 -7.18 10.81
N GLU A 91 3.11 -8.24 11.22
CA GLU A 91 1.65 -8.23 11.26
C GLU A 91 1.08 -7.21 12.26
N GLN A 92 1.70 -7.10 13.44
CA GLN A 92 1.33 -6.04 14.39
C GLN A 92 1.58 -4.64 13.80
N LEU A 93 2.73 -4.44 13.16
CA LEU A 93 3.10 -3.19 12.51
C LEU A 93 2.09 -2.80 11.42
N LYS A 94 1.64 -3.74 10.59
CA LYS A 94 0.56 -3.50 9.60
C LYS A 94 -0.72 -2.98 10.28
N GLN A 95 -1.14 -3.61 11.37
CA GLN A 95 -2.34 -3.18 12.12
C GLN A 95 -2.19 -1.79 12.74
N GLU A 96 -0.98 -1.43 13.19
CA GLU A 96 -0.68 -0.09 13.70
C GLU A 96 -0.62 0.95 12.58
N ASN A 97 -0.07 0.59 11.41
CA ASN A 97 -0.01 1.47 10.25
C ASN A 97 -1.39 1.77 9.67
N LEU A 98 -2.34 0.82 9.71
CA LEU A 98 -3.74 1.07 9.37
C LEU A 98 -4.39 2.12 10.28
N LYS A 99 -4.07 2.11 11.59
CA LYS A 99 -4.57 3.14 12.52
C LYS A 99 -3.95 4.50 12.22
N TYR A 100 -2.68 4.52 11.83
CA TYR A 100 -1.99 5.74 11.40
C TYR A 100 -2.58 6.31 10.12
N ALA A 101 -2.86 5.49 9.11
CA ALA A 101 -3.55 5.90 7.88
C ALA A 101 -4.90 6.58 8.19
N ALA A 102 -5.75 5.93 9.00
CA ALA A 102 -7.03 6.50 9.40
C ALA A 102 -6.88 7.84 10.17
N SER A 103 -5.80 7.99 10.94
CA SER A 103 -5.48 9.23 11.64
C SER A 103 -5.02 10.34 10.68
N ILE A 104 -4.22 10.01 9.65
CA ILE A 104 -3.85 10.94 8.57
C ILE A 104 -5.10 11.42 7.84
N GLU A 105 -5.99 10.53 7.42
CA GLU A 105 -7.23 10.92 6.72
C GLU A 105 -8.13 11.82 7.57
N SER A 106 -8.20 11.57 8.89
CA SER A 106 -8.92 12.43 9.81
C SER A 106 -8.26 13.81 9.91
N PHE A 107 -6.94 13.84 10.01
CA PHE A 107 -6.16 15.08 10.06
C PHE A 107 -6.28 15.89 8.77
N GLU A 108 -6.20 15.24 7.61
CA GLU A 108 -6.40 15.85 6.29
C GLU A 108 -7.79 16.47 6.15
N ARG A 109 -8.85 15.77 6.60
CA ARG A 109 -10.20 16.35 6.63
C ARG A 109 -10.30 17.58 7.51
N LEU A 110 -9.62 17.60 8.66
CA LEU A 110 -9.57 18.80 9.51
C LEU A 110 -8.77 19.91 8.84
N VAL A 111 -7.68 19.57 8.14
CA VAL A 111 -6.85 20.48 7.36
C VAL A 111 -7.65 21.20 6.30
N THR A 112 -8.36 20.44 5.47
CA THR A 112 -9.17 20.96 4.36
C THR A 112 -10.35 21.81 4.83
N ASN A 113 -10.91 21.52 6.00
CA ASN A 113 -12.06 22.25 6.54
C ASN A 113 -11.69 23.49 7.36
N ALA A 114 -10.42 23.64 7.76
CA ALA A 114 -9.98 24.80 8.50
C ALA A 114 -9.91 26.02 7.58
N SER A 115 -10.52 27.14 8.00
CA SER A 115 -10.38 28.42 7.27
C SER A 115 -9.00 29.00 7.57
N ARG A 116 -8.01 28.62 6.77
CA ARG A 116 -6.60 29.02 6.96
C ARG A 116 -6.25 30.24 6.14
N SER A 117 -5.27 31.00 6.62
CA SER A 117 -4.73 32.15 5.91
C SER A 117 -3.22 32.02 5.75
N GLY A 118 -2.72 32.20 4.52
CA GLY A 118 -1.31 32.48 4.28
C GLY A 118 -0.37 31.31 4.61
N SER A 119 0.50 31.48 5.60
CA SER A 119 1.59 30.55 5.91
C SER A 119 1.13 29.18 6.40
N ASP A 120 0.00 29.10 7.10
CA ASP A 120 -0.46 27.85 7.70
C ASP A 120 -0.95 26.85 6.64
N GLU A 121 -1.64 27.36 5.61
CA GLU A 121 -2.06 26.56 4.45
C GLU A 121 -0.84 25.92 3.78
N THR A 122 0.18 26.73 3.45
CA THR A 122 1.41 26.23 2.83
C THR A 122 2.19 25.24 3.69
N TYR A 123 2.11 25.37 5.02
CA TYR A 123 2.74 24.44 5.94
C TYR A 123 2.07 23.07 5.90
N TYR A 124 0.74 23.02 6.05
CA TYR A 124 0.03 21.75 6.08
C TYR A 124 -0.01 21.06 4.71
N ASP A 125 -0.11 21.83 3.62
CA ASP A 125 0.02 21.32 2.25
C ASP A 125 1.38 20.63 2.02
N ALA A 126 2.44 21.11 2.68
CA ALA A 126 3.74 20.46 2.64
C ALA A 126 3.87 19.26 3.58
N GLN A 127 3.12 19.22 4.69
CA GLN A 127 3.18 18.12 5.66
C GLN A 127 2.41 16.87 5.23
N LEU A 128 1.24 17.03 4.61
CA LEU A 128 0.39 15.91 4.23
C LEU A 128 1.11 14.90 3.31
N PRO A 129 1.78 15.32 2.21
CA PRO A 129 2.54 14.39 1.37
C PRO A 129 3.64 13.63 2.13
N ILE A 130 4.27 14.25 3.14
CA ILE A 130 5.31 13.59 3.94
C ILE A 130 4.69 12.50 4.82
N LEU A 131 3.53 12.76 5.42
CA LEU A 131 2.80 11.77 6.23
C LEU A 131 2.37 10.57 5.39
N HIS A 132 1.86 10.80 4.18
CA HIS A 132 1.52 9.71 3.24
C HIS A 132 2.76 8.91 2.82
N ALA A 133 3.88 9.59 2.53
CA ALA A 133 5.12 8.90 2.18
C ALA A 133 5.68 8.04 3.35
N ILE A 134 5.52 8.50 4.60
CA ILE A 134 5.83 7.70 5.79
C ILE A 134 4.94 6.46 5.84
N HIS A 135 3.63 6.62 5.71
CA HIS A 135 2.67 5.51 5.71
C HIS A 135 3.03 4.45 4.64
N HIS A 136 3.28 4.89 3.40
CA HIS A 136 3.68 4.01 2.30
C HIS A 136 5.00 3.26 2.63
N SER A 137 6.04 3.99 3.03
CA SER A 137 7.35 3.37 3.33
C SER A 137 7.29 2.37 4.50
N VAL A 138 6.40 2.59 5.47
CA VAL A 138 6.16 1.62 6.56
C VAL A 138 5.50 0.34 6.03
N ASN A 139 4.52 0.44 5.13
CA ASN A 139 3.89 -0.74 4.52
C ASN A 139 4.89 -1.56 3.72
N GLU A 140 5.67 -0.90 2.85
CA GLU A 140 6.67 -1.58 2.02
C GLU A 140 7.75 -2.25 2.87
N SER A 141 8.31 -1.54 3.86
CA SER A 141 9.31 -2.13 4.75
C SER A 141 8.77 -3.30 5.59
N ALA A 142 7.53 -3.22 6.07
CA ALA A 142 6.90 -4.34 6.79
C ALA A 142 6.66 -5.55 5.89
N SER A 143 6.20 -5.31 4.66
CA SER A 143 5.99 -6.36 3.64
C SER A 143 7.30 -7.05 3.28
N ASP A 144 8.35 -6.29 2.96
CA ASP A 144 9.66 -6.83 2.61
C ASP A 144 10.31 -7.55 3.80
N LEU A 145 10.21 -7.07 5.04
CA LEU A 145 10.72 -7.80 6.22
C LEU A 145 10.00 -9.13 6.44
N TYR A 146 8.68 -9.16 6.20
CA TYR A 146 7.90 -10.39 6.27
C TYR A 146 8.39 -11.40 5.23
N GLN A 147 8.51 -10.98 3.96
CA GLN A 147 8.99 -11.83 2.87
C GLN A 147 10.43 -12.30 3.11
N ALA A 148 11.30 -11.40 3.57
CA ALA A 148 12.67 -11.74 3.92
C ALA A 148 12.72 -12.84 4.99
N SER A 149 11.83 -12.77 5.99
CA SER A 149 11.71 -13.77 7.06
C SER A 149 11.21 -15.12 6.53
N GLU A 150 10.21 -15.11 5.65
CA GLU A 150 9.71 -16.31 4.98
C GLU A 150 10.82 -17.02 4.20
N TYR A 151 11.46 -16.32 3.25
CA TYR A 151 12.55 -16.89 2.45
C TYR A 151 13.73 -17.38 3.30
N ALA A 152 14.11 -16.62 4.33
CA ALA A 152 15.19 -17.02 5.23
C ALA A 152 14.85 -18.31 6.00
N SER A 153 13.59 -18.46 6.43
CA SER A 153 13.12 -19.68 7.11
C SER A 153 13.11 -20.92 6.20
N GLN A 154 12.95 -20.71 4.90
CA GLN A 154 13.00 -21.75 3.86
C GLN A 154 14.42 -22.06 3.37
N GLY A 155 15.42 -21.25 3.78
CA GLY A 155 16.81 -21.38 3.35
C GLY A 155 17.13 -20.74 2.00
N ASP A 156 16.24 -19.89 1.48
CA ASP A 156 16.48 -19.08 0.28
C ASP A 156 17.18 -17.77 0.63
N ASP A 157 18.50 -17.86 0.84
CA ASP A 157 19.33 -16.71 1.20
C ASP A 157 19.33 -15.60 0.14
N GLY A 158 19.04 -15.91 -1.13
CA GLY A 158 19.05 -14.97 -2.24
C GLY A 158 17.87 -14.00 -2.15
N HIS A 159 16.65 -14.54 -2.09
CA HIS A 159 15.43 -13.73 -1.94
C HIS A 159 15.35 -13.07 -0.57
N ALA A 160 15.77 -13.76 0.50
CA ALA A 160 15.84 -13.17 1.83
C ALA A 160 16.72 -11.91 1.86
N MET A 161 17.89 -11.97 1.21
CA MET A 161 18.80 -10.83 1.10
C MET A 161 18.22 -9.70 0.24
N TYR A 162 17.53 -10.01 -0.84
CA TYR A 162 16.88 -9.03 -1.70
C TYR A 162 15.84 -8.21 -0.92
N HIS A 163 14.86 -8.90 -0.32
CA HIS A 163 13.80 -8.24 0.45
C HIS A 163 14.38 -7.52 1.68
N SER A 164 15.37 -8.08 2.37
CA SER A 164 16.02 -7.38 3.49
C SER A 164 16.69 -6.06 3.06
N ARG A 165 17.27 -5.99 1.86
CA ARG A 165 17.84 -4.73 1.32
C ARG A 165 16.76 -3.71 0.96
N ARG A 166 15.66 -4.13 0.35
CA ARG A 166 14.52 -3.25 0.05
C ARG A 166 13.90 -2.69 1.33
N ALA A 167 13.63 -3.56 2.30
CA ALA A 167 13.15 -3.17 3.61
C ALA A 167 14.05 -2.11 4.25
N ALA A 168 15.37 -2.31 4.22
CA ALA A 168 16.32 -1.33 4.76
C ALA A 168 16.25 0.03 4.05
N ALA A 169 16.09 0.04 2.71
CA ALA A 169 15.95 1.28 1.95
C ALA A 169 14.65 2.04 2.29
N TYR A 170 13.54 1.32 2.46
CA TYR A 170 12.28 1.93 2.91
C TYR A 170 12.32 2.40 4.36
N VAL A 171 13.01 1.68 5.26
CA VAL A 171 13.27 2.13 6.64
C VAL A 171 14.06 3.45 6.63
N ASP A 172 15.09 3.57 5.79
CA ASP A 172 15.83 4.82 5.62
C ASP A 172 14.93 5.95 5.09
N ALA A 173 14.01 5.65 4.17
CA ALA A 173 13.02 6.60 3.67
C ALA A 173 12.04 7.07 4.76
N VAL A 174 11.56 6.17 5.63
CA VAL A 174 10.75 6.53 6.82
C VAL A 174 11.49 7.55 7.66
N TYR A 175 12.73 7.26 8.06
CA TYR A 175 13.51 8.16 8.90
C TYR A 175 13.83 9.50 8.23
N ALA A 176 14.14 9.48 6.94
CA ALA A 176 14.39 10.69 6.19
C ALA A 176 13.13 11.56 6.06
N ASN A 177 11.94 10.97 5.87
CA ASN A 177 10.68 11.70 5.86
C ASN A 177 10.31 12.24 7.25
N ILE A 178 10.53 11.50 8.33
CA ILE A 178 10.37 12.01 9.72
C ILE A 178 11.27 13.24 9.94
N LYS A 179 12.50 13.21 9.43
CA LYS A 179 13.41 14.35 9.51
C LYS A 179 12.85 15.56 8.76
N ARG A 180 12.36 15.38 7.52
CA ARG A 180 11.75 16.45 6.71
C ARG A 180 10.48 17.02 7.35
N PHE A 181 9.65 16.19 7.96
CA PHE A 181 8.48 16.61 8.73
C PHE A 181 8.88 17.60 9.85
N ASN A 182 9.93 17.25 10.60
CA ASN A 182 10.45 18.10 11.67
C ASN A 182 11.13 19.38 11.14
N GLU A 183 11.84 19.30 10.02
CA GLU A 183 12.42 20.47 9.34
C GLU A 183 11.31 21.46 8.92
N ASN A 184 10.19 20.97 8.39
CA ASN A 184 9.04 21.79 8.02
C ASN A 184 8.40 22.50 9.22
N ALA A 185 8.33 21.83 10.38
CA ALA A 185 7.86 22.46 11.61
C ALA A 185 8.79 23.62 12.04
N GLY A 186 10.11 23.44 11.93
CA GLY A 186 11.09 24.50 12.19
C GLY A 186 11.00 25.67 11.19
N VAL A 187 10.79 25.37 9.90
CA VAL A 187 10.60 26.36 8.83
C VAL A 187 9.36 27.22 9.10
N SER A 188 8.24 26.61 9.46
CA SER A 188 6.99 27.31 9.83
C SER A 188 7.22 28.30 10.98
N ASN A 189 7.89 27.85 12.05
CA ASN A 189 8.23 28.71 13.20
C ASN A 189 9.14 29.90 12.86
N SER A 190 9.91 29.81 11.78
CA SER A 190 10.79 30.90 11.31
C SER A 190 10.12 31.87 10.33
N GLY A 191 8.89 31.59 9.89
CA GLY A 191 8.19 32.37 8.85
C GLY A 191 8.76 32.19 7.44
N SER A 192 9.58 31.17 7.21
CA SER A 192 10.10 30.82 5.89
C SER A 192 9.07 29.97 5.13
N GLY A 193 8.88 30.22 3.83
CA GLY A 193 7.96 29.45 2.97
C GLY A 193 8.63 28.27 2.22
N SER A 194 9.89 27.96 2.53
CA SER A 194 10.65 26.91 1.83
C SER A 194 10.54 25.57 2.54
N PHE A 195 9.43 24.88 2.34
CA PHE A 195 9.19 23.54 2.90
C PHE A 195 9.86 22.44 2.06
N ALA A 196 10.32 21.38 2.74
CA ALA A 196 10.82 20.16 2.12
C ALA A 196 9.66 19.30 1.59
N SER A 197 9.86 18.70 0.42
CA SER A 197 8.96 17.67 -0.15
C SER A 197 9.26 16.29 0.43
N PRO A 198 8.44 15.26 0.20
CA PRO A 198 8.76 13.88 0.57
C PRO A 198 10.01 13.34 -0.12
N VAL A 199 10.68 12.37 0.51
CA VAL A 199 11.72 11.57 -0.13
C VAL A 199 11.04 10.67 -1.18
N PRO A 200 11.56 10.60 -2.42
CA PRO A 200 11.05 9.64 -3.41
C PRO A 200 11.22 8.21 -2.94
N ASP A 201 10.43 7.29 -3.49
CA ASP A 201 10.58 5.88 -3.18
C ASP A 201 11.97 5.37 -3.56
N PRO A 202 12.58 4.50 -2.73
CA PRO A 202 13.86 3.90 -3.04
C PRO A 202 13.71 3.03 -4.31
N PRO A 203 14.67 3.08 -5.24
CA PRO A 203 14.66 2.18 -6.38
C PRO A 203 14.89 0.74 -5.93
N ASP A 204 14.35 -0.22 -6.68
CA ASP A 204 14.63 -1.63 -6.43
C ASP A 204 16.14 -1.94 -6.57
N PRO A 205 16.70 -2.85 -5.76
CA PRO A 205 18.08 -3.29 -5.89
C PRO A 205 18.37 -3.85 -7.29
N GLU A 206 19.43 -3.37 -7.93
CA GLU A 206 19.87 -3.83 -9.27
C GLU A 206 20.14 -5.35 -9.36
N ASP A 207 20.38 -5.99 -8.22
CA ASP A 207 20.62 -7.42 -8.08
C ASP A 207 19.34 -8.22 -7.77
N ALA A 208 18.16 -7.73 -8.15
CA ALA A 208 16.91 -8.48 -7.96
C ALA A 208 17.10 -9.90 -8.52
N PRO A 209 16.98 -10.96 -7.68
CA PRO A 209 17.00 -12.31 -8.21
C PRO A 209 15.90 -12.37 -9.25
N ALA A 210 16.23 -12.79 -10.48
CA ALA A 210 15.22 -13.02 -11.49
C ALA A 210 14.24 -14.03 -10.87
N LEU A 211 13.06 -13.53 -10.47
CA LEU A 211 11.94 -14.33 -10.04
C LEU A 211 11.56 -15.18 -11.25
N LYS A 212 12.25 -16.30 -11.44
CA LYS A 212 11.71 -17.36 -12.25
C LYS A 212 10.59 -17.94 -11.41
N ALA A 213 9.40 -17.39 -11.59
CA ALA A 213 8.20 -17.97 -11.05
C ALA A 213 8.23 -19.47 -11.38
N ASP A 214 8.05 -20.31 -10.36
CA ASP A 214 7.91 -21.73 -10.60
C ASP A 214 6.53 -21.98 -11.19
N LEU A 215 6.43 -21.84 -12.51
CA LEU A 215 5.17 -22.01 -13.24
C LEU A 215 4.63 -23.44 -13.14
N SER A 216 5.37 -24.39 -12.54
CA SER A 216 4.89 -25.76 -12.31
C SER A 216 3.76 -25.86 -11.29
N ASP A 217 3.54 -24.81 -10.49
CA ASP A 217 2.40 -24.70 -9.56
C ASP A 217 1.09 -24.34 -10.27
N ILE A 218 1.15 -23.86 -11.53
CA ILE A 218 -0.04 -23.63 -12.35
C ILE A 218 -0.57 -24.98 -12.84
N PRO A 219 -1.87 -25.30 -12.62
CA PRO A 219 -2.46 -26.56 -13.07
C PRO A 219 -2.20 -26.83 -14.56
N ASP A 220 -1.83 -28.07 -14.90
CA ASP A 220 -1.64 -28.49 -16.29
C ASP A 220 -2.59 -29.66 -16.64
N PRO A 221 -3.53 -29.50 -17.60
CA PRO A 221 -3.77 -28.28 -18.38
C PRO A 221 -4.54 -27.23 -17.58
N TYR A 222 -4.11 -25.96 -17.70
CA TYR A 222 -4.79 -24.83 -17.06
C TYR A 222 -6.11 -24.54 -17.79
N TYR A 223 -6.02 -24.38 -19.12
CA TYR A 223 -7.16 -24.16 -19.99
C TYR A 223 -7.80 -25.48 -20.42
N ILE A 224 -9.06 -25.67 -20.05
CA ILE A 224 -9.86 -26.84 -20.44
C ILE A 224 -10.97 -26.36 -21.39
N PRO A 225 -10.83 -26.55 -22.72
CA PRO A 225 -11.83 -26.09 -23.68
C PRO A 225 -13.21 -26.76 -23.45
N LYS A 226 -14.25 -25.94 -23.23
CA LYS A 226 -15.62 -26.41 -22.94
C LYS A 226 -16.58 -26.23 -24.11
N SER A 227 -16.62 -25.04 -24.70
CA SER A 227 -17.45 -24.74 -25.87
C SER A 227 -16.91 -23.53 -26.63
N ARG A 228 -17.38 -23.34 -27.87
CA ARG A 228 -16.93 -22.25 -28.74
C ARG A 228 -17.95 -21.11 -28.74
N PHE A 229 -17.56 -19.98 -28.16
CA PHE A 229 -18.31 -18.72 -28.25
C PHE A 229 -17.76 -17.84 -29.38
N GLN A 230 -18.52 -16.81 -29.78
CA GLN A 230 -18.16 -15.90 -30.87
C GLN A 230 -17.63 -14.54 -30.38
N ASN A 231 -17.30 -14.44 -29.09
CA ASN A 231 -16.81 -13.23 -28.41
C ASN A 231 -17.76 -12.03 -28.63
N THR A 232 -19.07 -12.27 -28.52
CA THR A 232 -20.06 -11.18 -28.49
C THR A 232 -20.32 -10.71 -27.06
N HIS A 233 -20.74 -9.45 -26.91
CA HIS A 233 -21.07 -8.88 -25.60
C HIS A 233 -22.08 -9.74 -24.82
N ASP A 234 -23.15 -10.20 -25.46
CA ASP A 234 -24.21 -11.00 -24.82
C ASP A 234 -23.74 -12.40 -24.42
N GLU A 235 -22.73 -12.94 -25.11
CA GLU A 235 -22.09 -14.20 -24.75
C GLU A 235 -21.20 -14.03 -23.53
N VAL A 236 -20.36 -12.97 -23.49
CA VAL A 236 -19.52 -12.64 -22.34
C VAL A 236 -20.39 -12.43 -21.10
N LYS A 237 -21.42 -11.60 -21.19
CA LYS A 237 -22.37 -11.34 -20.09
C LYS A 237 -23.02 -12.63 -19.58
N ARG A 238 -23.36 -13.56 -20.48
CA ARG A 238 -23.96 -14.85 -20.12
C ARG A 238 -22.97 -15.79 -19.43
N LEU A 239 -21.70 -15.78 -19.87
CA LEU A 239 -20.63 -16.57 -19.27
C LEU A 239 -20.29 -16.08 -17.86
N LEU A 240 -20.20 -14.77 -17.66
CA LEU A 240 -20.03 -14.18 -16.32
C LEU A 240 -21.16 -14.63 -15.38
N GLY A 241 -22.40 -14.62 -15.89
CA GLY A 241 -23.54 -15.22 -15.21
C GLY A 241 -23.84 -14.52 -13.89
N LYS A 242 -23.90 -15.29 -12.80
CA LYS A 242 -24.13 -14.73 -11.45
C LYS A 242 -22.88 -14.19 -10.76
N GLY A 243 -21.70 -14.30 -11.39
CA GLY A 243 -20.42 -13.91 -10.78
C GLY A 243 -19.81 -15.04 -9.95
N PHE A 244 -19.19 -14.69 -8.83
CA PHE A 244 -18.48 -15.59 -7.94
C PHE A 244 -19.41 -16.19 -6.87
N ILE A 245 -19.08 -17.40 -6.41
CA ILE A 245 -19.72 -18.02 -5.24
C ILE A 245 -18.98 -17.60 -3.96
N THR A 246 -17.68 -17.36 -4.07
CA THR A 246 -16.80 -16.89 -2.98
C THR A 246 -16.76 -15.36 -2.98
N PRO A 247 -16.93 -14.70 -1.81
CA PRO A 247 -16.77 -13.25 -1.72
C PRO A 247 -15.30 -12.84 -1.86
N TYR A 248 -15.07 -11.62 -2.33
CA TYR A 248 -13.80 -10.91 -2.20
C TYR A 248 -13.29 -10.99 -0.77
N GLN A 249 -12.02 -11.36 -0.63
CA GLN A 249 -11.32 -11.32 0.63
C GLN A 249 -9.89 -10.87 0.37
N CYS A 250 -9.54 -9.68 0.85
CA CYS A 250 -8.20 -9.11 0.74
C CYS A 250 -7.14 -10.14 1.16
N SER A 251 -6.11 -10.33 0.31
CA SER A 251 -5.00 -11.27 0.50
C SER A 251 -5.36 -12.75 0.54
N ILE A 252 -6.57 -13.13 0.10
CA ILE A 252 -7.03 -14.53 0.03
C ILE A 252 -7.71 -14.85 -1.29
N PHE A 253 -8.64 -14.01 -1.73
CA PHE A 253 -9.30 -14.10 -3.02
C PHE A 253 -9.64 -12.67 -3.42
N ASP A 254 -8.59 -11.93 -3.75
CA ASP A 254 -8.65 -10.51 -4.01
C ASP A 254 -8.62 -10.21 -5.53
N CYS A 255 -8.21 -9.00 -5.91
CA CYS A 255 -8.34 -8.51 -7.28
C CYS A 255 -7.63 -9.41 -8.30
N SER A 256 -6.43 -9.89 -7.99
CA SER A 256 -5.60 -10.70 -8.88
C SER A 256 -6.18 -12.10 -9.06
N GLU A 257 -6.53 -12.81 -7.98
CA GLU A 257 -7.15 -14.14 -8.10
C GLU A 257 -8.53 -14.10 -8.74
N MET A 258 -9.33 -13.06 -8.44
CA MET A 258 -10.64 -12.88 -9.08
C MET A 258 -10.49 -12.58 -10.58
N ALA A 259 -9.52 -11.76 -10.98
CA ALA A 259 -9.21 -11.49 -12.38
C ALA A 259 -8.74 -12.76 -13.11
N ALA A 260 -7.80 -13.51 -12.53
CA ALA A 260 -7.32 -14.78 -13.08
C ALA A 260 -8.44 -15.82 -13.24
N TYR A 261 -9.35 -15.93 -12.27
CA TYR A 261 -10.50 -16.83 -12.40
C TYR A 261 -11.41 -16.45 -13.57
N ILE A 262 -11.68 -15.15 -13.75
CA ILE A 262 -12.55 -14.67 -14.82
C ILE A 262 -11.89 -14.86 -16.18
N GLU A 263 -10.61 -14.53 -16.30
CA GLU A 263 -9.80 -14.80 -17.49
C GLU A 263 -9.87 -16.29 -17.85
N TRP A 264 -9.52 -17.18 -16.92
CA TRP A 264 -9.56 -18.63 -17.11
C TRP A 264 -10.93 -19.11 -17.59
N LYS A 265 -12.00 -18.61 -16.95
CA LYS A 265 -13.37 -18.98 -17.26
C LYS A 265 -13.76 -18.55 -18.68
N LEU A 266 -13.30 -17.40 -19.14
CA LEU A 266 -13.57 -16.88 -20.48
C LEU A 266 -12.75 -17.64 -21.55
N GLU A 267 -11.46 -17.85 -21.32
CA GLU A 267 -10.57 -18.56 -22.24
C GLU A 267 -10.96 -20.03 -22.41
N CYS A 268 -11.39 -20.70 -21.33
CA CYS A 268 -11.95 -22.06 -21.41
C CYS A 268 -13.19 -22.14 -22.34
N HIS A 269 -13.82 -21.01 -22.65
CA HIS A 269 -14.96 -20.88 -23.55
C HIS A 269 -14.60 -20.17 -24.86
N ASN A 270 -13.30 -20.11 -25.19
CA ASN A 270 -12.75 -19.51 -26.40
C ASN A 270 -13.09 -18.01 -26.54
N VAL A 271 -13.22 -17.32 -25.40
CA VAL A 271 -13.34 -15.86 -25.36
C VAL A 271 -11.99 -15.28 -25.00
N THR A 272 -11.42 -14.49 -25.92
CA THR A 272 -10.09 -13.91 -25.76
C THR A 272 -10.11 -12.85 -24.65
N ALA A 273 -9.44 -13.13 -23.56
CA ALA A 273 -9.34 -12.32 -22.37
C ALA A 273 -7.87 -12.04 -22.03
N TYR A 274 -7.63 -10.88 -21.43
CA TYR A 274 -6.31 -10.41 -21.02
C TYR A 274 -6.40 -9.96 -19.56
N ILE A 275 -5.33 -10.15 -18.81
CA ILE A 275 -5.22 -9.65 -17.44
C ILE A 275 -4.56 -8.28 -17.48
N ALA A 276 -5.23 -7.27 -16.96
CA ALA A 276 -4.69 -5.90 -16.85
C ALA A 276 -4.36 -5.60 -15.40
N THR A 277 -3.23 -4.90 -15.16
CA THR A 277 -2.84 -4.44 -13.83
C THR A 277 -2.46 -2.98 -13.82
N ARG A 278 -2.56 -2.36 -12.64
CA ARG A 278 -2.07 -1.01 -12.36
C ARG A 278 -1.67 -0.88 -10.90
N ASP A 279 -0.46 -0.36 -10.65
CA ASP A 279 0.14 -0.34 -9.31
C ASP A 279 -0.41 0.81 -8.43
N ASP A 280 -0.78 1.94 -9.06
CA ASP A 280 -1.40 3.10 -8.41
C ASP A 280 -2.87 3.22 -8.85
N TRP A 281 -3.67 2.23 -8.43
CA TRP A 281 -5.12 2.26 -8.57
C TRP A 281 -5.74 2.96 -7.37
N GLN A 282 -6.88 3.64 -7.60
CA GLN A 282 -7.63 4.48 -6.65
C GLN A 282 -7.32 4.13 -5.17
N ASP A 283 -6.73 5.09 -4.44
CA ASP A 283 -6.21 4.98 -3.06
C ASP A 283 -4.78 4.41 -2.91
N GLY A 284 -4.04 4.24 -4.01
CA GLY A 284 -2.60 3.97 -4.01
C GLY A 284 -2.22 2.50 -3.88
N TYR A 285 -3.16 1.59 -4.17
CA TYR A 285 -2.92 0.15 -4.13
C TYR A 285 -2.89 -0.44 -5.55
N GLY A 286 -2.17 -1.56 -5.71
CA GLY A 286 -2.21 -2.34 -6.93
C GLY A 286 -3.61 -2.92 -7.16
N HIS A 287 -4.04 -2.96 -8.42
CA HIS A 287 -5.33 -3.53 -8.82
C HIS A 287 -5.23 -4.33 -10.11
N ALA A 288 -6.05 -5.37 -10.22
CA ALA A 288 -6.11 -6.26 -11.37
C ALA A 288 -7.54 -6.47 -11.85
N TRP A 289 -7.73 -6.47 -13.17
CA TRP A 289 -9.01 -6.68 -13.84
C TRP A 289 -8.83 -7.38 -15.19
N VAL A 290 -9.92 -7.63 -15.91
CA VAL A 290 -9.87 -8.37 -17.20
C VAL A 290 -10.31 -7.48 -18.35
N ILE A 291 -9.56 -7.51 -19.45
CA ILE A 291 -9.93 -6.91 -20.73
C ILE A 291 -10.33 -8.01 -21.70
N VAL A 292 -11.49 -7.87 -22.34
CA VAL A 292 -11.99 -8.84 -23.34
C VAL A 292 -12.00 -8.22 -24.71
N SER A 293 -11.41 -8.92 -25.68
CA SER A 293 -11.50 -8.56 -27.10
C SER A 293 -12.77 -9.15 -27.71
N LEU A 294 -13.71 -8.26 -28.05
CA LEU A 294 -14.97 -8.60 -28.70
C LEU A 294 -14.83 -8.64 -30.22
N ARG A 295 -15.72 -9.41 -30.86
CA ARG A 295 -15.85 -9.43 -32.31
C ARG A 295 -16.10 -8.03 -32.87
N GLY A 296 -15.32 -7.65 -33.89
CA GLY A 296 -15.40 -6.33 -34.52
C GLY A 296 -14.43 -5.29 -33.96
N GLY A 297 -13.42 -5.73 -33.19
CA GLY A 297 -12.34 -4.86 -32.69
C GLY A 297 -12.75 -3.95 -31.54
N LYS A 298 -13.78 -4.34 -30.78
CA LYS A 298 -14.21 -3.63 -29.58
C LYS A 298 -13.61 -4.30 -28.36
N TYR A 299 -13.37 -3.53 -27.32
CA TYR A 299 -12.90 -4.03 -26.03
C TYR A 299 -13.96 -3.80 -24.95
N LEU A 300 -13.89 -4.62 -23.92
CA LEU A 300 -14.75 -4.56 -22.77
C LEU A 300 -13.90 -4.80 -21.52
N ALA A 301 -14.04 -3.94 -20.51
CA ALA A 301 -13.42 -4.15 -19.22
C ALA A 301 -14.38 -4.92 -18.30
N ILE A 302 -13.84 -5.87 -17.56
CA ILE A 302 -14.54 -6.65 -16.55
C ILE A 302 -13.82 -6.40 -15.24
N GLU A 303 -14.50 -5.71 -14.34
CA GLU A 303 -14.08 -5.44 -12.99
C GLU A 303 -14.69 -6.49 -12.05
N PRO A 304 -13.94 -7.52 -11.63
CA PRO A 304 -14.50 -8.63 -10.88
C PRO A 304 -14.80 -8.26 -9.41
N THR A 305 -14.09 -7.29 -8.84
CA THR A 305 -14.15 -6.95 -7.40
C THR A 305 -15.34 -6.05 -7.04
N VAL A 306 -15.83 -5.21 -7.97
CA VAL A 306 -17.02 -4.35 -7.78
C VAL A 306 -18.27 -5.16 -7.45
N SER A 307 -18.39 -6.38 -7.99
CA SER A 307 -19.58 -7.24 -7.80
C SER A 307 -19.75 -7.78 -6.37
N VAL A 308 -18.75 -7.67 -5.49
CA VAL A 308 -18.83 -8.25 -4.13
C VAL A 308 -19.26 -7.23 -3.09
N ASN A 309 -18.92 -5.95 -3.24
CA ASN A 309 -19.27 -4.94 -2.24
C ASN A 309 -20.76 -4.56 -2.22
N GLU A 310 -21.51 -4.86 -3.30
CA GLU A 310 -22.93 -4.44 -3.44
C GLU A 310 -23.95 -5.59 -3.47
N GLY A 311 -23.53 -6.85 -3.32
CA GLY A 311 -24.45 -7.98 -3.19
C GLY A 311 -25.30 -8.28 -4.44
N ASN A 312 -24.93 -7.77 -5.61
CA ASN A 312 -25.63 -8.01 -6.87
C ASN A 312 -24.74 -8.66 -7.95
N LEU A 313 -25.43 -9.38 -8.83
CA LEU A 313 -24.97 -10.52 -9.62
C LEU A 313 -24.14 -10.09 -10.85
N GLY A 314 -23.19 -10.93 -11.27
CA GLY A 314 -22.10 -10.70 -12.26
C GLY A 314 -22.35 -10.07 -13.64
N ALA A 315 -23.52 -9.52 -13.94
CA ALA A 315 -23.71 -8.54 -15.03
C ALA A 315 -23.16 -7.15 -14.68
N GLU A 316 -23.02 -6.83 -13.39
CA GLU A 316 -22.46 -5.58 -12.87
C GLU A 316 -20.93 -5.51 -12.93
N MET A 317 -20.25 -6.62 -13.23
CA MET A 317 -18.79 -6.65 -13.41
C MET A 317 -18.35 -5.95 -14.70
N ILE A 318 -19.23 -5.78 -15.69
CA ILE A 318 -18.87 -5.13 -16.95
C ILE A 318 -18.84 -3.62 -16.71
N THR A 319 -17.67 -2.99 -16.87
CA THR A 319 -17.49 -1.54 -16.78
C THR A 319 -17.10 -0.92 -18.12
N TYR A 320 -17.48 0.33 -18.28
CA TYR A 320 -17.16 1.18 -19.44
C TYR A 320 -16.41 2.45 -19.02
N GLU A 321 -15.99 2.52 -17.76
CA GLU A 321 -15.25 3.64 -17.22
C GLU A 321 -13.87 3.73 -17.89
N PRO A 322 -13.48 4.90 -18.42
CA PRO A 322 -12.24 5.04 -19.17
C PRO A 322 -10.98 4.63 -18.40
N GLU A 323 -10.95 4.79 -17.08
CA GLU A 323 -9.80 4.40 -16.24
C GLU A 323 -9.42 2.91 -16.38
N TYR A 324 -10.38 2.00 -16.59
CA TYR A 324 -10.12 0.58 -16.77
C TYR A 324 -9.47 0.23 -18.11
N PHE A 325 -9.32 1.19 -19.02
CA PHE A 325 -8.57 1.02 -20.26
C PHE A 325 -7.17 1.66 -20.18
N VAL A 326 -6.75 2.09 -18.98
CA VAL A 326 -5.42 2.62 -18.68
C VAL A 326 -4.76 1.70 -17.65
N TYR A 327 -3.83 0.88 -18.12
CA TYR A 327 -3.11 -0.12 -17.34
C TYR A 327 -1.59 0.05 -17.50
N ASP A 328 -0.84 -0.39 -16.49
CA ASP A 328 0.62 -0.43 -16.52
C ASP A 328 1.12 -1.68 -17.25
N GLN A 329 0.45 -2.82 -17.02
CA GLN A 329 0.73 -4.08 -17.69
C GLN A 329 -0.55 -4.72 -18.25
N LEU A 330 -0.41 -5.43 -19.38
CA LEU A 330 -1.46 -6.24 -19.98
C LEU A 330 -0.86 -7.60 -20.39
N PHE A 331 -1.31 -8.65 -19.73
CA PHE A 331 -0.85 -10.02 -19.95
C PHE A 331 -1.82 -10.79 -20.84
N GLU A 332 -1.28 -11.58 -21.76
CA GLU A 332 -2.06 -12.45 -22.64
C GLU A 332 -2.72 -13.60 -21.89
N ASP A 333 -2.12 -14.04 -20.78
CA ASP A 333 -2.56 -15.19 -20.01
C ASP A 333 -2.03 -15.13 -18.56
N ILE A 334 -2.43 -16.13 -17.78
CA ILE A 334 -1.96 -16.33 -16.41
C ILE A 334 -0.45 -16.56 -16.31
N TYR A 335 0.19 -17.11 -17.35
CA TYR A 335 1.61 -17.47 -17.31
C TYR A 335 2.46 -16.21 -17.36
N GLY A 336 2.13 -15.25 -18.23
CA GLY A 336 2.80 -13.96 -18.27
C GLY A 336 2.61 -13.16 -16.98
N ALA A 337 1.39 -13.16 -16.44
CA ALA A 337 1.10 -12.49 -15.17
C ALA A 337 1.85 -13.13 -13.99
N SER A 338 1.89 -14.47 -13.95
CA SER A 338 2.61 -15.23 -12.92
C SER A 338 4.12 -15.15 -13.05
N GLU A 339 4.68 -15.04 -14.26
CA GLU A 339 6.11 -14.81 -14.46
C GLU A 339 6.54 -13.45 -13.90
N PHE A 340 5.66 -12.44 -14.00
CA PHE A 340 5.94 -11.10 -13.52
C PHE A 340 5.74 -10.94 -12.00
N PHE A 341 4.58 -11.37 -11.48
CA PHE A 341 4.20 -11.15 -10.06
C PHE A 341 4.37 -12.39 -9.17
N GLY A 342 4.70 -13.55 -9.74
CA GLY A 342 4.72 -14.84 -9.05
C GLY A 342 3.38 -15.56 -9.10
N VAL A 343 3.41 -16.91 -9.10
CA VAL A 343 2.20 -17.74 -9.20
C VAL A 343 1.23 -17.52 -8.03
N GLY A 344 1.76 -17.33 -6.82
CA GLY A 344 0.95 -17.20 -5.61
C GLY A 344 0.04 -15.98 -5.55
N GLU A 345 0.32 -14.95 -6.37
CA GLU A 345 -0.54 -13.78 -6.55
C GLU A 345 -1.80 -14.12 -7.37
N TRP A 346 -1.77 -15.17 -8.18
CA TRP A 346 -2.83 -15.46 -9.14
C TRP A 346 -3.49 -16.84 -8.94
N ASP A 347 -3.15 -17.54 -7.84
CA ASP A 347 -3.42 -18.97 -7.62
C ASP A 347 -4.86 -19.28 -7.17
N TRP A 348 -5.86 -18.70 -7.84
CA TRP A 348 -7.29 -18.83 -7.49
C TRP A 348 -7.74 -20.29 -7.25
N TRP A 349 -7.10 -21.26 -7.91
CA TRP A 349 -7.41 -22.68 -7.77
C TRP A 349 -7.13 -23.25 -6.38
N ASN A 350 -6.27 -22.59 -5.59
CA ASN A 350 -6.01 -22.93 -4.19
C ASN A 350 -6.93 -22.18 -3.22
N LYS A 351 -7.66 -21.16 -3.69
CA LYS A 351 -8.50 -20.27 -2.86
C LYS A 351 -9.97 -20.69 -2.85
N LEU A 352 -10.41 -21.42 -3.87
CA LEU A 352 -11.77 -21.92 -4.03
C LEU A 352 -11.96 -23.30 -3.39
N GLU A 353 -11.64 -23.47 -2.10
CA GLU A 353 -12.11 -24.64 -1.37
C GLU A 353 -13.62 -24.51 -1.11
N LEU A 354 -14.41 -25.37 -1.79
CA LEU A 354 -15.82 -25.59 -1.46
C LEU A 354 -15.93 -26.09 -0.02
N LYS A 355 -16.28 -25.21 0.93
CA LYS A 355 -16.82 -25.61 2.23
C LYS A 355 -18.25 -26.14 2.11
#